data_AF-A0A2D7VKM1-F1
#
_entry.id   AF-A0A2D7VKM1-F1
#
_cell.length_a   1.000
_cell.length_b   1.000
_cell.length_c   1.000
_cell.angle_alpha   90.00
_cell.angle_beta   90.00
_cell.angle_gamma   90.00
#
_symmetry.space_group_name_H-M   'P 1'
#
loop_
_entity.id
_entity.type
_entity.pdbx_description
1 polymer ?
#
loop_
_entity_poly.entity_id
_entity_poly.type
_entity_poly.pdbx_seq_one_letter_code
_entity_poly.pdbx_strand_id
1 'polypeptide(L)'
;GIKLETTVMPFILRGVSLLGINSIEMPEALRNRAWQRLAEDLRPGHLDLIAPQTIEFDDLPGAFDDYLTGSVTGRTVIRIGS
;
A
#
# COMPACT_ATOMS: atom_id res chain seq x y z
N GLY A 1 5.78 -9.48 16.65
CA GLY A 1 5.36 -8.09 16.37
C GLY A 1 6.59 -7.20 16.27
N ILE A 2 6.50 -6.09 15.56
CA ILE A 2 7.59 -5.11 15.47
C ILE A 2 7.53 -4.23 16.72
N LYS A 3 8.66 -4.02 17.41
CA LYS A 3 8.73 -3.17 18.60
C LYS A 3 8.68 -1.70 18.17
N LEU A 4 7.79 -0.92 18.77
CA LEU A 4 7.74 0.54 18.62
C LEU A 4 8.28 1.18 19.90
N GLU A 5 9.46 1.79 19.82
CA GLU A 5 10.01 2.60 20.92
C GLU A 5 9.32 3.97 20.93
N THR A 6 8.47 4.21 21.93
CA THR A 6 7.73 5.47 22.05
C THR A 6 7.39 5.78 23.53
N THR A 7 6.85 6.96 23.80
CA THR A 7 6.37 7.37 25.13
C THR A 7 4.98 8.01 25.02
N VAL A 8 4.29 8.21 26.15
CA VAL A 8 2.99 8.90 26.17
C VAL A 8 3.07 10.40 25.90
N MET A 9 4.27 10.99 25.97
CA MET A 9 4.45 12.46 25.96
C MET A 9 3.98 13.15 24.66
N PRO A 10 4.24 12.62 23.44
CA PRO A 10 3.76 13.25 22.20
C PRO A 10 2.22 13.30 22.11
N PHE A 11 1.55 12.30 22.66
CA PHE A 11 0.08 12.19 22.65
C PHE A 11 -0.54 13.18 23.64
N ILE A 12 -0.03 13.24 24.87
CA ILE A 12 -0.59 14.10 25.94
C ILE A 12 -0.25 15.58 25.69
N LEU A 13 1.01 15.90 25.36
CA LEU A 13 1.47 17.29 25.32
C LEU A 13 1.23 17.98 23.98
N ARG A 14 1.10 17.21 22.90
CA ARG A 14 0.98 17.73 21.53
C ARG A 14 -0.21 17.18 20.76
N GLY A 15 -1.03 16.33 21.37
CA GLY A 15 -2.24 15.78 20.73
C GLY A 15 -1.95 14.91 19.50
N VAL A 16 -0.73 14.36 19.38
CA VAL A 16 -0.39 13.46 18.27
C VAL A 16 -1.24 12.18 18.39
N SER A 17 -1.64 11.60 17.25
CA SER A 17 -2.43 10.37 17.19
C SER A 17 -1.65 9.24 16.51
N LEU A 18 -1.78 8.01 17.02
CA LEU A 18 -1.31 6.80 16.37
C LEU A 18 -2.52 6.04 15.82
N LEU A 19 -2.65 6.01 14.49
CA LEU A 19 -3.80 5.43 13.81
C LEU A 19 -3.45 4.04 13.26
N GLY A 20 -4.08 3.00 13.78
CA GLY A 20 -4.00 1.65 13.21
C GLY A 20 -4.83 1.55 11.93
N ILE A 21 -4.21 1.15 10.83
CA ILE A 21 -4.87 0.99 9.53
C ILE A 21 -4.99 -0.50 9.19
N ASN A 22 -6.21 -0.98 8.99
CA ASN A 22 -6.51 -2.35 8.54
C ASN A 22 -7.33 -2.31 7.24
N SER A 23 -6.87 -2.96 6.18
CA SER A 23 -7.54 -3.00 4.88
C SER A 23 -8.43 -4.23 4.66
N ILE A 24 -8.30 -5.27 5.49
CA ILE A 24 -8.99 -6.56 5.31
C ILE A 24 -10.47 -6.39 5.68
N GLU A 25 -10.75 -6.08 6.93
CA GLU A 25 -12.11 -5.97 7.50
C GLU A 25 -12.66 -4.54 7.37
N MET A 26 -12.50 -3.93 6.20
CA MET A 26 -12.99 -2.58 5.95
C MET A 26 -14.46 -2.62 5.47
N PRO A 27 -15.39 -1.86 6.09
CA PRO A 27 -16.75 -1.74 5.60
C PRO A 27 -16.80 -1.30 4.14
N GLU A 28 -17.68 -1.91 3.35
CA GLU A 28 -17.76 -1.67 1.90
C GLU A 28 -17.94 -0.18 1.55
N ALA A 29 -18.81 0.53 2.28
CA ALA A 29 -19.04 1.95 2.07
C ALA A 29 -17.76 2.79 2.22
N LEU A 30 -16.88 2.43 3.17
CA LEU A 30 -15.61 3.13 3.38
C LEU A 30 -14.59 2.75 2.30
N ARG A 31 -14.56 1.48 1.89
CA ARG A 31 -13.75 1.01 0.75
C ARG A 31 -14.12 1.75 -0.55
N ASN A 32 -15.40 1.87 -0.85
CA ASN A 32 -15.89 2.56 -2.05
C ASN A 32 -15.53 4.05 -2.01
N ARG A 33 -15.67 4.71 -0.85
CA ARG A 33 -15.23 6.10 -0.67
C ARG A 33 -13.73 6.26 -0.90
N ALA A 34 -12.91 5.34 -0.38
CA ALA A 34 -11.46 5.40 -0.58
C ALA A 34 -11.09 5.26 -2.07
N TRP A 35 -11.72 4.33 -2.79
CA TRP A 35 -11.54 4.17 -4.23
C TRP A 35 -11.99 5.38 -5.04
N GLN A 36 -13.13 5.98 -4.68
CA GLN A 36 -13.60 7.20 -5.33
C GLN A 36 -12.57 8.32 -5.22
N ARG A 37 -12.00 8.53 -4.02
CA ARG A 37 -10.95 9.53 -3.83
C ARG A 37 -9.71 9.24 -4.66
N LEU A 38 -9.27 7.97 -4.73
CA LEU A 38 -8.15 7.56 -5.59
C LEU A 38 -8.43 7.76 -7.09
N ALA A 39 -9.69 7.81 -7.51
CA ALA A 39 -10.06 8.13 -8.89
C ALA A 39 -10.16 9.64 -9.15
N GLU A 40 -10.38 10.43 -8.10
CA GLU A 40 -10.68 11.86 -8.15
C GLU A 40 -9.57 12.69 -7.47
N ASP A 41 -9.82 13.20 -6.25
CA ASP A 41 -9.00 14.20 -5.57
C ASP A 41 -7.63 13.68 -5.12
N LEU A 42 -7.49 12.37 -4.93
CA LEU A 42 -6.24 11.68 -4.58
C LEU A 42 -5.67 10.87 -5.74
N ARG A 43 -6.06 11.15 -6.99
CA ARG A 43 -5.52 10.45 -8.15
C ARG A 43 -3.99 10.55 -8.21
N PRO A 44 -3.24 9.42 -8.18
CA PRO A 44 -1.79 9.48 -8.23
C PRO A 44 -1.30 10.02 -9.58
N GLY A 45 -0.45 11.05 -9.53
CA GLY A 45 0.07 11.72 -10.74
C GLY A 45 1.23 11.00 -11.44
N HIS A 46 1.88 10.04 -10.77
CA HIS A 46 3.10 9.39 -11.27
C HIS A 46 2.98 7.87 -11.20
N LEU A 47 1.98 7.31 -11.88
CA LEU A 47 1.75 5.86 -11.87
C LEU A 47 2.95 5.06 -12.39
N ASP A 48 3.71 5.60 -13.36
CA ASP A 48 4.91 4.94 -13.87
C ASP A 48 6.03 4.84 -12.82
N LEU A 49 6.05 5.74 -11.81
CA LEU A 49 6.98 5.64 -10.67
C LEU A 49 6.47 4.70 -9.58
N ILE A 50 5.13 4.66 -9.40
CA ILE A 50 4.49 3.81 -8.40
C ILE A 50 4.51 2.36 -8.84
N ALA A 51 4.29 2.11 -10.14
CA ALA A 51 4.19 0.79 -10.75
C ALA A 51 5.07 0.70 -12.01
N PRO A 52 6.41 0.71 -11.85
CA PRO A 52 7.34 0.80 -12.99
C PRO A 52 7.41 -0.47 -13.84
N GLN A 53 6.89 -1.60 -13.35
CA GLN A 53 7.02 -2.90 -13.99
C GLN A 53 5.66 -3.56 -14.19
N THR A 54 5.43 -4.04 -15.41
CA THR A 54 4.35 -4.98 -15.72
C THR A 54 4.96 -6.31 -16.15
N ILE A 55 4.50 -7.41 -15.58
CA ILE A 55 4.91 -8.78 -15.95
C ILE A 55 3.73 -9.59 -16.45
N GLU A 56 4.00 -10.65 -17.21
CA GLU A 56 2.99 -11.63 -17.57
C GLU A 56 2.70 -12.56 -16.38
N PHE A 57 1.54 -13.22 -16.41
CA PHE A 57 1.14 -14.12 -15.32
C PHE A 57 2.13 -15.27 -15.10
N ASP A 58 2.74 -15.78 -16.16
CA ASP A 58 3.70 -16.89 -16.11
C ASP A 58 5.03 -16.51 -15.43
N ASP A 59 5.35 -15.22 -15.37
CA ASP A 59 6.57 -14.71 -14.71
C ASP A 59 6.40 -14.53 -13.20
N LEU A 60 5.15 -14.62 -12.70
CA LEU A 60 4.81 -14.39 -11.29
C LEU A 60 5.65 -15.22 -10.31
N PRO A 61 5.91 -16.54 -10.53
CA PRO A 61 6.73 -17.33 -9.62
C PRO A 61 8.14 -16.76 -9.43
N GLY A 62 8.74 -16.21 -10.49
CA GLY A 62 10.09 -15.63 -10.46
C GLY A 62 10.18 -14.28 -9.75
N ALA A 63 9.05 -13.58 -9.58
CA ALA A 63 9.03 -12.25 -8.97
C ALA A 63 9.01 -12.28 -7.43
N PHE A 64 8.61 -13.38 -6.79
CA PHE A 64 8.36 -13.41 -5.34
C PHE A 64 9.64 -13.27 -4.49
N ASP A 65 10.76 -13.83 -4.94
CA ASP A 65 12.01 -13.81 -4.18
C ASP A 65 12.50 -12.37 -3.92
N ASP A 66 12.32 -11.48 -4.90
CA ASP A 66 12.65 -10.06 -4.76
C ASP A 66 11.76 -9.35 -3.71
N TYR A 67 10.49 -9.73 -3.62
CA TYR A 67 9.59 -9.21 -2.58
C TYR A 67 9.95 -9.73 -1.18
N LEU A 68 10.38 -10.98 -1.06
CA LEU A 68 10.78 -11.57 0.21
C LEU A 68 12.10 -10.99 0.74
N THR A 69 13.04 -10.70 -0.17
CA THR A 69 14.32 -10.07 0.17
C THR A 69 14.24 -8.55 0.33
N GLY A 70 13.12 -7.94 -0.06
CA GLY A 70 12.88 -6.50 0.06
C GLY A 70 13.64 -5.66 -0.97
N SER A 71 14.03 -6.24 -2.12
CA SER A 71 14.73 -5.55 -3.20
C SER A 71 13.79 -4.74 -4.10
N VAL A 72 12.48 -5.01 -4.04
CA VAL A 72 11.47 -4.32 -4.87
C VAL A 72 11.18 -2.91 -4.35
N THR A 73 11.26 -1.94 -5.25
CA THR A 73 10.73 -0.57 -5.03
C THR A 73 9.52 -0.35 -5.93
N GLY A 74 8.44 0.19 -5.38
CA GLY A 74 7.19 0.42 -6.11
C GLY A 74 6.24 -0.78 -6.07
N ARG A 75 5.55 -1.04 -7.18
CA ARG A 75 4.53 -2.08 -7.36
C ARG A 75 4.73 -2.77 -8.71
N THR A 76 4.48 -4.07 -8.74
CA THR A 76 4.41 -4.83 -10.00
C THR A 76 2.96 -4.99 -10.42
N VAL A 77 2.65 -4.68 -11.67
CA VAL A 77 1.35 -4.98 -12.29
C VAL A 77 1.46 -6.32 -13.00
N ILE A 78 0.48 -7.20 -12.81
CA ILE A 78 0.44 -8.51 -13.48
C ILE A 78 -0.61 -8.42 -14.57
N ARG A 79 -0.24 -8.69 -15.82
CA ARG A 79 -1.17 -8.80 -16.93
C ARG A 79 -1.89 -10.15 -16.84
N ILE A 80 -3.21 -10.13 -16.96
CA ILE A 80 -4.08 -11.31 -17.00
C ILE A 80 -5.00 -11.24 -18.22
N GLY A 81 -5.31 -12.40 -18.83
CA GLY A 81 -6.33 -12.54 -19.88
C GLY A 81 -5.95 -11.94 -21.23
N SER A 82 -4.83 -12.40 -21.80
CA SER A 82 -4.50 -12.18 -23.21
C SER A 82 -5.49 -12.84 -24.17
#